data_AF-A0A6B2LTE9-F1
#
_entry.id   AF-A0A6B2LTE9-F1
#
_cell.length_a   1.000
_cell.length_b   1.000
_cell.length_c   1.000
_cell.angle_alpha   90.00
_cell.angle_beta   90.00
_cell.angle_gamma   90.00
#
_symmetry.space_group_name_H-M   'P 1'
#
loop_
_entity.id
_entity.type
_entity.pdbx_description
1 polymer ?
#
loop_
_entity_poly.entity_id
_entity_poly.type
_entity_poly.pdbx_seq_one_letter_code
_entity_poly.pdbx_strand_id
1 'polypeptide(L)'
;MAKRQNSEGEVEYLLKWKGYSFFYNTWEAEPNLNNCKLLIQDFEKRHSKKMKPKFIKKEKIGFNFGDEVEKIVNVTMIDGKLYFYVLWKNKNVCTFVSAKVCNKK
;
A
#
# COMPACT_ATOMS: atom_id res chain seq x y z
N MET A 1 -4.13 -3.56 -5.50
CA MET A 1 -4.53 -2.69 -6.62
C MET A 1 -5.47 -1.64 -6.08
N ALA A 2 -5.34 -0.42 -6.60
CA ALA A 2 -6.25 0.69 -6.38
C ALA A 2 -6.67 1.23 -7.75
N LYS A 3 -7.77 1.98 -7.80
CA LYS A 3 -8.29 2.62 -9.00
C LYS A 3 -8.45 4.11 -8.72
N ARG A 4 -8.10 4.95 -9.70
CA ARG A 4 -8.38 6.38 -9.69
C ARG A 4 -8.77 6.84 -11.09
N GLN A 5 -9.34 8.03 -11.16
CA GLN A 5 -9.53 8.75 -12.40
C GLN A 5 -8.57 9.94 -12.41
N ASN A 6 -7.82 10.12 -13.49
CA ASN A 6 -6.91 11.27 -13.63
C ASN A 6 -7.69 12.54 -14.03
N SER A 7 -7.00 13.68 -14.14
CA SER A 7 -7.60 14.97 -14.52
C SER A 7 -8.23 14.98 -15.92
N GLU A 8 -7.81 14.06 -16.79
CA GLU A 8 -8.28 13.94 -18.17
C GLU A 8 -9.50 13.01 -18.28
N GLY A 9 -9.91 12.40 -17.16
CA GLY A 9 -11.05 11.50 -17.10
C GLY A 9 -10.72 10.04 -17.38
N GLU A 10 -9.44 9.71 -17.59
CA GLU A 10 -9.00 8.35 -17.85
C GLU A 10 -8.88 7.54 -16.56
N VAL A 11 -9.24 6.26 -16.65
CA VAL A 11 -9.13 5.32 -15.53
C VAL A 11 -7.71 4.77 -15.47
N GLU A 12 -7.11 4.90 -14.29
CA GLU A 12 -5.79 4.36 -13.97
C GLU A 12 -5.88 3.33 -12.85
N TYR A 13 -5.06 2.29 -12.95
CA TYR A 13 -4.93 1.25 -11.94
C TYR A 13 -3.53 1.27 -11.33
N LEU A 14 -3.46 1.25 -9.99
CA LEU A 14 -2.20 1.09 -9.28
C LEU A 14 -1.76 -0.37 -9.32
N LEU A 15 -0.76 -0.66 -10.14
CA LEU A 15 -0.21 -2.01 -10.30
C LEU A 15 0.81 -2.32 -9.21
N LYS A 16 0.75 -3.55 -8.70
CA LYS A 16 1.84 -4.17 -7.94
C LYS A 16 2.61 -5.09 -8.87
N TRP A 17 3.86 -4.74 -9.18
CA TRP A 17 4.72 -5.53 -10.04
C TRP A 17 5.26 -6.77 -9.32
N LYS A 18 5.28 -7.92 -10.01
CA LYS A 18 5.80 -9.17 -9.45
C LYS A 18 7.32 -9.06 -9.29
N GLY A 19 7.83 -9.40 -8.11
CA GLY A 19 9.27 -9.31 -7.81
C GLY A 19 9.74 -7.91 -7.40
N TYR A 20 8.87 -6.90 -7.45
CA TYR A 20 9.21 -5.55 -7.02
C TYR A 20 8.50 -5.18 -5.71
N SER A 21 9.15 -4.31 -4.94
CA SER A 21 8.54 -3.68 -3.79
C SER A 21 7.37 -2.79 -4.20
N PHE A 22 6.40 -2.57 -3.30
CA PHE A 22 5.27 -1.70 -3.60
C PHE A 22 5.66 -0.23 -3.85
N PHE A 23 6.89 0.21 -3.53
CA PHE A 23 7.39 1.53 -3.91
C PHE A 23 7.47 1.73 -5.42
N TYR A 24 7.65 0.62 -6.15
CA TYR A 24 7.69 0.64 -7.61
C TYR A 24 6.29 0.50 -8.20
N ASN A 25 5.23 0.53 -7.39
CA ASN A 25 3.87 0.53 -7.92
C ASN A 25 3.67 1.80 -8.75
N THR A 26 3.15 1.61 -9.96
CA THR A 26 2.85 2.69 -10.90
C THR A 26 1.35 2.74 -11.18
N TRP A 27 0.86 3.94 -11.47
CA TRP A 27 -0.48 4.14 -11.99
C TRP A 27 -0.42 3.96 -13.50
N GLU A 28 -1.05 2.90 -13.99
CA GLU A 28 -1.08 2.57 -15.40
C GLU A 28 -2.50 2.81 -15.95
N ALA A 29 -2.58 3.49 -17.08
CA ALA A 29 -3.84 3.71 -17.78
C ALA A 29 -4.40 2.36 -18.28
N GLU A 30 -5.73 2.23 -18.29
CA GLU A 30 -6.41 1.01 -18.75
C GLU A 30 -5.91 0.50 -20.12
N PRO A 31 -5.65 1.36 -21.13
CA PRO A 31 -5.10 0.92 -22.42
C PRO A 31 -3.73 0.24 -22.33
N ASN A 32 -2.88 0.62 -21.36
CA ASN A 32 -1.54 0.05 -21.16
C ASN A 32 -1.58 -1.38 -20.58
N LEU A 33 -2.74 -1.82 -20.09
CA LEU A 33 -2.92 -3.09 -19.36
C LEU A 33 -3.50 -4.20 -20.21
N ASN A 34 -3.26 -4.15 -21.52
CA ASN A 34 -3.81 -5.07 -22.52
C ASN A 34 -3.54 -6.57 -22.21
N ASN A 35 -2.41 -6.89 -21.59
CA ASN A 35 -2.01 -8.23 -21.15
C ASN A 35 -2.55 -8.64 -19.77
N CYS A 36 -3.19 -7.72 -19.04
CA CYS A 36 -3.65 -7.89 -17.66
C CYS A 36 -5.18 -7.86 -17.50
N LYS A 37 -5.95 -8.02 -18.60
CA LYS A 37 -7.42 -7.92 -18.60
C LYS A 37 -8.10 -8.78 -17.53
N LEU A 38 -7.63 -10.00 -17.29
CA LEU A 38 -8.20 -10.89 -16.26
C LEU A 38 -8.05 -10.32 -14.85
N LEU A 39 -6.90 -9.72 -14.55
CA LEU A 39 -6.64 -9.11 -13.24
C LEU A 39 -7.52 -7.89 -13.00
N ILE A 40 -7.76 -7.10 -14.05
CA ILE A 40 -8.67 -5.93 -14.01
C ILE A 40 -10.12 -6.40 -13.80
N GLN A 41 -10.58 -7.38 -14.57
CA GLN A 41 -11.93 -7.94 -14.43
C GLN A 41 -12.18 -8.47 -13.02
N ASP A 42 -11.22 -9.21 -12.45
CA ASP A 42 -11.31 -9.69 -11.07
C ASP A 42 -11.31 -8.54 -10.05
N PHE A 43 -10.54 -7.48 -10.30
CA PHE A 43 -10.52 -6.30 -9.46
C PHE A 43 -11.86 -5.54 -9.48
N GLU A 44 -12.40 -5.26 -10.67
CA GLU A 44 -13.68 -4.58 -10.89
C GLU A 44 -14.87 -5.38 -10.35
N LYS A 45 -14.86 -6.71 -10.53
CA LYS A 45 -15.89 -7.60 -9.96
C LYS A 45 -15.88 -7.58 -8.43
N ARG A 46 -14.71 -7.42 -7.81
CA ARG A 46 -14.55 -7.29 -6.35
C ARG A 46 -14.96 -5.90 -5.85
N HIS A 47 -14.72 -4.84 -6.61
CA HIS A 47 -15.01 -3.46 -6.21
C HIS A 47 -16.43 -2.98 -6.57
N SER A 48 -17.10 -3.58 -7.55
CA SER A 48 -18.49 -3.25 -7.92
C SER A 48 -19.52 -3.75 -6.91
N LYS A 49 -19.21 -4.80 -6.16
CA LYS A 49 -20.00 -5.20 -5.00
C LYS A 49 -19.62 -4.29 -3.83
N LYS A 50 -20.61 -3.64 -3.18
CA LYS A 50 -20.46 -2.93 -1.90
C LYS A 50 -19.85 -3.88 -0.85
N MET A 51 -18.53 -4.08 -0.90
CA MET A 51 -17.83 -4.83 0.12
C MET A 51 -17.73 -3.90 1.32
N LYS A 52 -18.43 -4.26 2.39
CA LYS A 52 -18.04 -3.82 3.73
C LYS A 52 -16.53 -4.05 3.83
N PRO A 53 -15.73 -3.07 4.32
CA PRO A 53 -14.28 -3.21 4.37
C PRO A 53 -13.98 -4.56 5.01
N LYS A 54 -13.43 -5.49 4.23
CA LYS A 54 -12.88 -6.71 4.80
C LYS A 54 -11.76 -6.19 5.68
N PHE A 55 -11.90 -6.36 6.98
CA PHE A 55 -10.83 -6.13 7.93
C PHE A 55 -9.65 -6.94 7.37
N ILE A 56 -8.70 -6.25 6.73
CA ILE A 56 -7.40 -6.83 6.44
C ILE A 56 -6.96 -7.27 7.83
N LYS A 57 -6.83 -8.58 8.06
CA LYS A 57 -6.24 -9.07 9.31
C LYS A 57 -5.00 -8.22 9.46
N LYS A 58 -4.94 -7.36 10.49
CA LYS A 58 -3.73 -6.60 10.79
C LYS A 58 -2.66 -7.67 10.85
N GLU A 59 -1.85 -7.80 9.81
CA GLU A 59 -0.73 -8.72 9.85
C GLU A 59 0.02 -8.35 11.12
N LYS A 60 0.45 -9.37 11.87
CA LYS A 60 1.24 -9.17 13.09
C LYS A 60 2.58 -8.59 12.66
N ILE A 61 2.57 -7.26 12.50
CA ILE A 61 3.61 -6.46 11.90
C ILE A 61 3.88 -5.28 12.80
N GLY A 62 5.15 -5.07 13.12
CA GLY A 62 5.60 -3.97 13.95
C GLY A 62 6.65 -4.38 14.96
N PHE A 63 7.22 -3.39 15.64
CA PHE A 63 8.19 -3.60 16.71
C PHE A 63 7.69 -4.59 17.79
N ASN A 64 6.39 -4.58 18.09
CA ASN A 64 5.78 -5.49 19.05
C ASN A 64 5.80 -6.98 18.63
N PHE A 65 6.14 -7.26 17.37
CA PHE A 65 6.23 -8.61 16.82
C PHE A 65 7.67 -8.99 16.43
N GLY A 66 8.66 -8.20 16.84
CA GLY A 66 10.08 -8.45 16.56
C GLY A 66 10.49 -8.14 15.12
N ASP A 67 9.66 -7.40 14.37
CA ASP A 67 10.00 -7.02 13.01
C ASP A 67 11.09 -5.94 12.99
N GLU A 68 12.03 -6.12 12.06
CA GLU A 68 13.10 -5.16 11.83
C GLU A 68 12.72 -4.15 10.75
N VAL A 69 13.16 -2.91 10.96
CA VAL A 69 13.03 -1.86 9.96
C VAL A 69 14.01 -2.11 8.81
N GLU A 70 13.49 -2.08 7.59
CA GLU A 70 14.27 -2.04 6.37
C GLU A 70 14.60 -0.59 5.98
N LYS A 71 13.58 0.28 5.97
CA LYS A 71 13.72 1.68 5.55
C LYS A 71 12.63 2.57 6.16
N ILE A 72 12.98 3.82 6.49
CA ILE A 72 11.99 4.87 6.73
C ILE A 72 11.63 5.48 5.38
N VAL A 73 10.35 5.39 5.02
CA VAL A 73 9.83 5.86 3.73
C VAL A 73 9.48 7.34 3.78
N ASN A 74 8.77 7.73 4.83
CA ASN A 74 8.23 9.06 4.96
C ASN A 74 8.06 9.41 6.44
N VAL A 75 7.93 10.71 6.72
CA VAL A 75 7.73 11.27 8.03
C VAL A 75 6.52 12.21 7.96
N THR A 76 5.61 12.11 8.91
CA THR A 76 4.43 12.96 8.95
C THR A 76 4.06 13.35 10.38
N MET A 77 3.39 14.49 10.52
CA MET A 77 2.84 14.98 11.77
C MET A 77 1.32 14.81 11.75
N ILE A 78 0.77 14.08 12.72
CA ILE A 78 -0.67 13.90 12.89
C ILE A 78 -1.01 14.27 14.34
N ASP A 79 -1.87 15.28 14.52
CA ASP A 79 -2.28 15.82 15.82
C ASP A 79 -1.09 16.17 16.72
N GLY A 80 -0.07 16.82 16.15
CA GLY A 80 1.14 17.23 16.86
C GLY A 80 2.09 16.08 17.23
N LYS A 81 1.82 14.84 16.80
CA LYS A 81 2.67 13.67 17.03
C LYS A 81 3.39 13.27 15.75
N LEU A 82 4.68 12.97 15.89
CA LEU A 82 5.52 12.51 14.80
C LEU A 82 5.29 11.01 14.52
N TYR A 83 5.04 10.69 13.26
CA TYR A 83 4.90 9.32 12.76
C TYR A 83 5.90 9.06 11.63
N PHE A 84 6.52 7.90 11.67
CA PHE A 84 7.36 7.35 10.61
C PHE A 84 6.56 6.34 9.82
N TYR A 85 6.59 6.44 8.49
CA TYR A 85 6.12 5.39 7.61
C TYR A 85 7.28 4.41 7.39
N VAL A 86 7.19 3.23 8.00
CA VAL A 86 8.30 2.27 8.15
C VAL A 86 8.08 1.08 7.24
N LEU A 87 9.08 0.73 6.43
CA LEU A 87 9.17 -0.52 5.67
C LEU A 87 9.78 -1.60 6.55
N TRP A 88 9.13 -2.75 6.61
CA TRP A 88 9.58 -3.91 7.40
C TRP A 88 10.35 -4.90 6.53
N LYS A 89 11.51 -5.35 7.03
CA LYS A 89 12.35 -6.33 6.33
C LYS A 89 11.54 -7.57 5.98
N ASN A 90 11.70 -8.06 4.75
CA ASN A 90 11.10 -9.29 4.24
C ASN A 90 9.56 -9.33 4.21
N LYS A 91 8.86 -8.25 4.54
CA LYS A 91 7.39 -8.21 4.54
C LYS A 91 6.79 -7.38 3.40
N ASN A 92 7.60 -6.56 2.71
CA ASN A 92 7.17 -5.71 1.60
C ASN A 92 5.86 -4.96 1.91
N VAL A 93 5.78 -4.42 3.13
CA VAL A 93 4.65 -3.67 3.66
C VAL A 93 5.19 -2.52 4.49
N CYS A 94 4.44 -1.42 4.50
CA CYS A 94 4.71 -0.30 5.36
C CYS A 94 3.58 -0.03 6.34
N THR A 95 3.97 0.47 7.51
CA THR A 95 3.02 0.91 8.53
C THR A 95 3.46 2.24 9.12
N PHE A 96 2.50 3.07 9.55
CA PHE A 96 2.80 4.23 10.38
C PHE A 96 3.14 3.78 11.80
N VAL A 97 4.29 4.23 12.29
CA VAL A 97 4.72 4.02 13.67
C VAL A 97 5.04 5.35 14.30
N SER A 98 4.50 5.63 15.49
CA SER A 98 4.81 6.86 16.22
C SER A 98 6.29 6.89 16.59
N ALA A 99 6.93 8.06 16.50
CA ALA A 99 8.33 8.24 16.88
C ALA A 99 8.64 7.78 18.32
N LYS A 100 7.65 7.90 19.22
CA LYS A 100 7.74 7.41 20.61
C LYS A 100 8.00 5.91 20.72
N VAL A 101 7.56 5.12 19.74
CA VAL A 101 7.78 3.66 19.69
C VAL A 101 9.11 3.36 19.01
N CYS A 102 9.44 4.05 17.91
CA CYS A 102 10.71 3.83 17.18
C CYS A 102 11.95 4.14 18.02
N ASN A 103 11.91 5.15 18.87
CA ASN A 103 13.08 5.64 19.60
C ASN A 103 13.30 4.93 20.95
N LYS A 104 12.57 3.85 21.24
CA LYS A 104 12.83 3.05 22.44
C LYS A 104 14.07 2.19 22.18
N LYS A 105 15.14 2.48 22.92
CA LYS A 105 16.32 1.61 23.04
C LYS A 105 15.98 0.36 23.82
#